data_AF-A0AA36MIS4-F1
#
_entry.id   AF-A0AA36MIS4-F1
#
_cell.length_a   1.000
_cell.length_b   1.000
_cell.length_c   1.000
_cell.angle_alpha   90.00
_cell.angle_beta   90.00
_cell.angle_gamma   90.00
#
_symmetry.space_group_name_H-M   'P 1'
#
loop_
_entity.id
_entity.type
_entity.pdbx_description
1 polymer ?
#
loop_
_entity_poly.entity_id
_entity_poly.type
_entity_poly.pdbx_seq_one_letter_code
_entity_poly.pdbx_strand_id
1 'polypeptide(L)'
;MGGGISSEAVDAEAEPLRKLLESDRGEGSSSSSSSREEYWLKEELARLREREHKLSHEKHYWRTYARQLEQEKSELVKTHFFGAIRLESRLTSHKEEVYEPHSYSQDYKWYKTSCPCCRRPVEVTVTSLSRWQPRRARGRRAFVVVLWGANAGYALGALVLGLRLKELSPYIERVMLHTDDVPRNYLEALGEFWQLKEVDYIDGVEDLYVGKGNIFDGVFTKLGAWTLEEFEKVLLLDLDIIPLRAMDELFELPCPAAMVRGQGETEHGERVDGRRFFGGEDEKDYPWGQTGGINAGVILLQPDGDVFKQMHKEVTCKNHPCHIAGNGPEQDYLSRFFAASDTPWHQISVAWNYQLHQSLFAIERAVHWKRFVLSSDKEFSHADRTWLPLRMRIGLEEIGVVHFSGEVKLWHLLLKTAPSDDRRRNVSHEAASEWTDEGFAEYLLSIQRGHALWVARTAPEEEYQEHGCVVKNGRVFVADQDVTRDVDWMVEQVKQVATRATQVWRKCAESLLGVRPDVVEQLQRPQVPEGCLELGTGVEVSYTMPGRFPLTRMMRAQVQGVHANGKYVVRYERGGEWGDTERQVCPSRVRALEKLNGDPSKATAES
;
A
#
# COMPACT_ATOMS: atom_id res chain seq x y z
N MET A 1 -14.20 11.44 19.60
CA MET A 1 -13.66 10.08 19.80
C MET A 1 -13.60 9.37 18.45
N GLY A 2 -12.50 9.54 17.74
CA GLY A 2 -12.17 8.85 16.49
C GLY A 2 -10.65 8.69 16.49
N GLY A 3 -10.17 7.48 16.76
CA GLY A 3 -8.75 7.17 16.83
C GLY A 3 -8.25 6.71 15.46
N GLY A 4 -7.60 7.60 14.73
CA GLY A 4 -6.71 7.24 13.62
C GLY A 4 -5.34 6.93 14.23
N ILE A 5 -4.96 5.66 14.20
CA ILE A 5 -3.73 5.14 14.81
C ILE A 5 -2.52 5.69 14.03
N SER A 6 -1.68 6.40 14.77
CA SER A 6 -0.32 6.82 14.44
C SER A 6 0.56 5.62 14.06
N SER A 7 1.64 5.88 13.33
CA SER A 7 2.70 4.96 12.94
C SER A 7 3.56 4.42 14.10
N GLU A 8 2.93 4.00 15.19
CA GLU A 8 3.55 3.22 16.26
C GLU A 8 2.79 1.89 16.34
N ALA A 9 3.32 0.87 15.65
CA ALA A 9 2.76 -0.47 15.68
C ALA A 9 3.12 -1.14 17.01
N VAL A 10 2.23 -1.01 17.99
CA VAL A 10 2.21 -1.88 19.17
C VAL A 10 1.78 -3.28 18.72
N ASP A 11 2.51 -4.29 19.18
CA ASP A 11 2.31 -5.72 18.93
C ASP A 11 0.84 -6.15 19.12
N ALA A 12 0.15 -6.43 18.00
CA ALA A 12 -1.27 -6.77 17.97
C ALA A 12 -1.59 -8.12 18.64
N GLU A 13 -0.60 -8.98 18.89
CA GLU A 13 -0.80 -10.24 19.62
C GLU A 13 -0.70 -10.07 21.15
N ALA A 14 -0.10 -8.99 21.65
CA ALA A 14 0.09 -8.77 23.09
C ALA A 14 -0.93 -7.81 23.74
N GLU A 15 -1.56 -6.94 22.94
CA GLU A 15 -2.48 -5.89 23.40
C GLU A 15 -3.74 -6.44 24.13
N PRO A 16 -4.42 -7.51 23.66
CA PRO A 16 -5.57 -8.07 24.37
C PRO A 16 -5.18 -8.70 25.71
N LEU A 17 -3.98 -9.29 25.78
CA LEU A 17 -3.43 -9.93 26.98
C LEU A 17 -3.06 -8.90 28.04
N ARG A 18 -2.51 -7.75 27.62
CA ARG A 18 -2.13 -6.64 28.48
C ARG A 18 -3.35 -5.95 29.08
N LYS A 19 -4.39 -5.71 28.27
CA LYS A 19 -5.68 -5.16 28.75
C LYS A 19 -6.39 -6.09 29.72
N LEU A 20 -6.29 -7.41 29.54
CA LEU A 20 -6.84 -8.40 30.48
C LEU A 20 -6.10 -8.41 31.82
N LEU A 21 -4.78 -8.26 31.81
CA LEU A 21 -3.94 -8.24 33.02
C LEU A 21 -4.03 -6.90 33.78
N GLU A 22 -4.31 -5.80 33.07
CA GLU A 22 -4.51 -4.47 33.67
C GLU A 22 -5.92 -4.31 34.26
N SER A 23 -6.94 -4.97 33.69
CA SER A 23 -8.29 -5.01 34.28
C SER A 23 -8.39 -5.75 35.62
N ASP A 24 -7.39 -6.58 35.96
CA ASP A 24 -7.34 -7.34 37.23
C ASP A 24 -6.71 -6.51 38.38
N ARG A 25 -6.29 -5.26 38.12
CA ARG A 25 -5.66 -4.36 39.11
C ARG A 25 -6.48 -3.10 39.43
N GLY A 26 -7.68 -2.93 38.87
CA GLY A 26 -8.54 -1.77 39.09
C GLY A 26 -9.87 -2.14 39.74
N GLU A 27 -10.12 -1.56 40.91
CA GLU A 27 -11.24 -1.75 41.84
C GLU A 27 -12.66 -1.90 41.24
N GLY A 28 -13.34 -2.96 41.69
CA GLY A 28 -14.65 -2.92 42.36
C GLY A 28 -15.77 -2.04 41.80
N SER A 29 -16.69 -2.65 41.03
CA SER A 29 -18.11 -2.31 41.17
C SER A 29 -19.02 -3.47 40.73
N SER A 30 -20.09 -3.67 41.50
CA SER A 30 -21.05 -4.76 41.41
C SER A 30 -22.02 -4.60 40.23
N SER A 31 -22.16 -5.63 39.38
CA SER A 31 -23.41 -5.89 38.68
C SER A 31 -23.62 -7.39 38.49
N SER A 32 -24.74 -7.89 39.03
CA SER A 32 -25.13 -9.29 39.06
C SER A 32 -25.69 -9.77 37.72
N SER A 33 -24.80 -10.04 36.77
CA SER A 33 -25.02 -11.04 35.73
C SER A 33 -23.73 -11.87 35.60
N SER A 34 -23.86 -13.13 35.17
CA SER A 34 -22.72 -13.92 34.70
C SER A 34 -21.92 -14.77 35.72
N SER A 35 -22.58 -15.53 36.62
CA SER A 35 -21.85 -16.63 37.30
C SER A 35 -21.36 -17.72 36.31
N ARG A 36 -21.99 -17.81 35.13
CA ARG A 36 -21.69 -18.82 34.10
C ARG A 36 -20.62 -18.37 33.09
N GLU A 37 -20.62 -17.11 32.68
CA GLU A 37 -19.55 -16.52 31.85
C GLU A 37 -18.27 -16.34 32.66
N GLU A 38 -18.36 -15.95 33.94
CA GLU A 38 -17.19 -15.85 34.82
C GLU A 38 -16.55 -17.22 35.09
N TYR A 39 -17.37 -18.28 35.19
CA TYR A 39 -16.88 -19.66 35.30
C TYR A 39 -16.25 -20.15 33.98
N TRP A 40 -16.89 -19.88 32.83
CA TRP A 40 -16.35 -20.23 31.51
C TRP A 40 -15.02 -19.51 31.22
N LEU A 41 -14.93 -18.21 31.53
CA LEU A 41 -13.69 -17.43 31.42
C LEU A 41 -12.59 -17.99 32.32
N LYS A 42 -12.90 -18.35 33.57
CA LYS A 42 -11.91 -18.98 34.48
C LYS A 42 -11.42 -20.34 33.97
N GLU A 43 -12.31 -21.15 33.39
CA GLU A 43 -11.95 -22.45 32.81
C GLU A 43 -11.11 -22.29 31.53
N GLU A 44 -11.47 -21.35 30.66
CA GLU A 44 -10.73 -21.05 29.43
C GLU A 44 -9.35 -20.43 29.73
N LEU A 45 -9.25 -19.54 30.72
CA LEU A 45 -7.98 -18.98 31.19
C LEU A 45 -7.07 -20.07 31.78
N ALA A 46 -7.64 -21.04 32.52
CA ALA A 46 -6.90 -22.18 33.05
C ALA A 46 -6.37 -23.09 31.92
N ARG A 47 -7.19 -23.36 30.90
CA ARG A 47 -6.77 -24.11 29.70
C ARG A 47 -5.68 -23.40 28.92
N LEU A 48 -5.80 -22.08 28.74
CA LEU A 48 -4.79 -21.27 28.06
C LEU A 48 -3.47 -21.24 28.83
N ARG A 49 -3.51 -21.10 30.17
CA ARG A 49 -2.30 -21.17 31.03
C ARG A 49 -1.66 -22.56 30.99
N GLU A 50 -2.44 -23.63 30.98
CA GLU A 50 -1.91 -24.99 30.84
C GLU A 50 -1.29 -25.20 29.45
N ARG A 51 -1.90 -24.65 28.40
CA ARG A 51 -1.38 -24.69 27.02
C ARG A 51 -0.10 -23.86 26.89
N GLU A 52 -0.06 -22.67 27.46
CA GLU A 52 1.13 -21.82 27.52
C GLU A 52 2.26 -22.51 28.30
N HIS A 53 1.95 -23.14 29.45
CA HIS A 53 2.92 -23.89 30.22
C HIS A 53 3.46 -25.09 29.43
N LYS A 54 2.60 -25.86 28.76
CA LYS A 54 3.02 -26.96 27.87
C LYS A 54 3.88 -26.45 26.71
N LEU A 55 3.50 -25.36 26.05
CA LEU A 55 4.27 -24.74 24.97
C LEU A 55 5.61 -24.18 25.46
N SER A 56 5.64 -23.58 26.64
CA SER A 56 6.86 -23.07 27.27
C SER A 56 7.81 -24.21 27.66
N HIS A 57 7.27 -25.31 28.19
CA HIS A 57 8.03 -26.51 28.52
C HIS A 57 8.52 -27.25 27.26
N GLU A 58 7.71 -27.32 26.21
CA GLU A 58 8.09 -27.88 24.92
C GLU A 58 9.15 -27.01 24.22
N LYS A 59 9.00 -25.69 24.26
CA LYS A 59 10.01 -24.73 23.79
C LYS A 59 11.30 -24.82 24.58
N HIS A 60 11.23 -25.03 25.90
CA HIS A 60 12.40 -25.27 26.73
C HIS A 60 13.06 -26.61 26.40
N TYR A 61 12.29 -27.68 26.24
CA TYR A 61 12.77 -28.99 25.82
C TYR A 61 13.47 -28.92 24.46
N TRP A 62 12.84 -28.31 23.44
CA TRP A 62 13.43 -28.15 22.11
C TRP A 62 14.66 -27.23 22.13
N ARG A 63 14.70 -26.20 22.99
CA ARG A 63 15.91 -25.37 23.17
C ARG A 63 17.06 -26.17 23.80
N THR A 64 16.78 -26.97 24.82
CA THR A 64 17.79 -27.79 25.50
C THR A 64 18.25 -28.93 24.59
N TYR A 65 17.34 -29.55 23.84
CA TYR A 65 17.64 -30.57 22.84
C TYR A 65 18.45 -30.00 21.67
N ALA A 66 18.11 -28.82 21.17
CA ALA A 66 18.89 -28.12 20.15
C ALA A 66 20.32 -27.79 20.64
N ARG A 67 20.47 -27.31 21.89
CA ARG A 67 21.79 -27.07 22.50
C ARG A 67 22.60 -28.34 22.70
N GLN A 68 21.95 -29.45 23.07
CA GLN A 68 22.61 -30.74 23.21
C GLN A 68 23.07 -31.27 21.84
N LEU A 69 22.21 -31.16 20.81
CA LEU A 69 22.58 -31.45 19.43
C LEU A 69 23.70 -30.54 18.92
N GLU A 70 23.73 -29.26 19.28
CA GLU A 70 24.82 -28.33 18.97
C GLU A 70 26.13 -28.71 19.67
N GLN A 71 26.09 -29.18 20.92
CA GLN A 71 27.27 -29.69 21.63
C GLN A 71 27.79 -31.00 21.03
N GLU A 72 26.89 -31.95 20.75
CA GLU A 72 27.24 -33.24 20.12
C GLU A 72 27.75 -33.03 18.67
N LYS A 73 27.19 -32.05 17.94
CA LYS A 73 27.67 -31.61 16.61
C LYS A 73 28.99 -30.86 16.68
N SER A 74 29.19 -29.97 17.65
CA SER A 74 30.46 -29.24 17.84
C SER A 74 31.63 -30.18 18.10
N GLU A 75 31.41 -31.26 18.85
CA GLU A 75 32.41 -32.33 19.04
C GLU A 75 32.66 -33.14 17.76
N LEU A 76 31.63 -33.40 16.93
CA LEU A 76 31.77 -34.08 15.64
C LEU A 76 32.50 -33.21 14.58
N VAL A 77 32.19 -31.92 14.52
CA VAL A 77 32.69 -30.93 13.55
C VAL A 77 34.20 -30.65 13.72
N LYS A 78 34.76 -30.85 14.92
CA LYS A 78 36.21 -30.73 15.18
C LYS A 78 37.08 -31.70 14.36
N THR A 79 36.50 -32.80 13.85
CA THR A 79 37.28 -33.86 13.18
C THR A 79 37.35 -33.76 11.66
N HIS A 80 36.49 -32.97 11.00
CA HIS A 80 36.46 -32.86 9.54
C HIS A 80 36.31 -31.39 9.10
N PHE A 81 37.45 -30.73 9.01
CA PHE A 81 37.62 -29.30 8.80
C PHE A 81 37.22 -28.86 7.37
N PHE A 82 36.08 -28.17 7.21
CA PHE A 82 35.84 -27.17 6.16
C PHE A 82 34.88 -26.11 6.72
N GLY A 83 35.31 -24.84 6.73
CA GLY A 83 34.74 -23.75 7.54
C GLY A 83 33.32 -23.30 7.21
N ALA A 84 32.70 -22.60 8.17
CA ALA A 84 31.38 -22.00 8.07
C ALA A 84 31.26 -21.08 6.83
N ILE A 85 30.08 -21.06 6.21
CA ILE A 85 29.76 -20.05 5.19
C ILE A 85 29.28 -18.80 5.91
N ARG A 86 30.03 -17.70 5.75
CA ARG A 86 29.61 -16.39 6.21
C ARG A 86 28.90 -15.67 5.08
N LEU A 87 27.61 -15.40 5.25
CA LEU A 87 26.86 -14.50 4.39
C LEU A 87 26.87 -13.11 5.00
N GLU A 88 27.45 -12.17 4.26
CA GLU A 88 27.44 -10.75 4.63
C GLU A 88 26.56 -10.00 3.66
N SER A 89 25.52 -9.35 4.16
CA SER A 89 24.82 -8.38 3.34
C SER A 89 25.54 -7.05 3.37
N ARG A 90 25.81 -6.52 2.17
CA ARG A 90 26.30 -5.15 1.99
C ARG A 90 25.31 -4.10 2.52
N LEU A 91 24.03 -4.45 2.64
CA LEU A 91 23.01 -3.49 3.03
C LEU A 91 22.94 -3.25 4.55
N THR A 92 23.05 -4.29 5.36
CA THR A 92 22.65 -4.16 6.78
C THR A 92 23.76 -4.54 7.76
N SER A 93 25.00 -4.69 7.30
CA SER A 93 26.18 -5.15 8.08
C SER A 93 25.98 -6.49 8.81
N HIS A 94 24.81 -7.12 8.64
CA HIS A 94 24.44 -8.38 9.25
C HIS A 94 25.18 -9.53 8.62
N LYS A 95 25.62 -10.45 9.49
CA LYS A 95 26.38 -11.62 9.12
C LYS A 95 25.62 -12.84 9.63
N GLU A 96 25.18 -13.67 8.70
CA GLU A 96 24.66 -14.99 9.05
C GLU A 96 25.77 -16.00 8.79
N GLU A 97 26.20 -16.69 9.84
CA GLU A 97 27.15 -17.78 9.74
C GLU A 97 26.39 -19.09 9.74
N VAL A 98 26.47 -19.81 8.62
CA VAL A 98 25.83 -21.10 8.44
C VAL A 98 26.88 -22.19 8.66
N TYR A 99 26.70 -22.91 9.76
CA TYR A 99 27.67 -23.89 10.23
C TYR A 99 27.52 -25.26 9.54
N GLU A 100 26.32 -25.59 9.04
CA GLU A 100 26.06 -26.92 8.46
C GLU A 100 25.28 -26.85 7.14
N PRO A 101 25.69 -27.65 6.12
CA PRO A 101 24.90 -27.82 4.91
C PRO A 101 23.63 -28.62 5.20
N HIS A 102 22.52 -28.20 4.60
CA HIS A 102 21.24 -28.90 4.64
C HIS A 102 21.23 -30.20 3.85
N SER A 103 22.06 -30.31 2.80
CA SER A 103 22.33 -31.57 2.09
C SER A 103 23.71 -31.53 1.45
N TYR A 104 24.32 -32.68 1.18
CA TYR A 104 25.64 -32.77 0.55
C TYR A 104 25.85 -34.09 -0.21
N SER A 105 26.80 -34.09 -1.13
CA SER A 105 27.38 -35.28 -1.78
C SER A 105 28.91 -35.15 -1.79
N GLN A 106 29.62 -36.04 -2.49
CA GLN A 106 31.07 -35.89 -2.70
C GLN A 106 31.42 -34.61 -3.48
N ASP A 107 30.51 -34.13 -4.33
CA ASP A 107 30.78 -33.06 -5.30
C ASP A 107 30.03 -31.75 -5.01
N TYR A 108 29.10 -31.72 -4.04
CA TYR A 108 28.37 -30.50 -3.67
C TYR A 108 27.97 -30.46 -2.20
N LYS A 109 27.81 -29.25 -1.68
CA LYS A 109 27.15 -28.96 -0.39
C LYS A 109 26.09 -27.89 -0.61
N TRP A 110 24.90 -28.09 -0.05
CA TRP A 110 23.77 -27.20 -0.17
C TRP A 110 23.45 -26.58 1.18
N TYR A 111 23.37 -25.25 1.23
CA TYR A 111 23.10 -24.48 2.44
C TYR A 111 21.82 -23.67 2.21
N LYS A 112 20.75 -23.96 2.95
CA LYS A 112 19.58 -23.08 3.00
C LYS A 112 19.80 -22.02 4.06
N THR A 113 19.67 -20.77 3.66
CA THR A 113 19.77 -19.58 4.52
C THR A 113 19.10 -18.45 3.77
N SER A 114 18.78 -17.35 4.44
CA SER A 114 18.07 -16.22 3.85
C SER A 114 18.96 -14.98 3.84
N CYS A 115 18.81 -14.13 2.83
CA CYS A 115 19.47 -12.84 2.77
C CYS A 115 19.01 -12.03 3.98
N PRO A 116 19.91 -11.49 4.80
CA PRO A 116 19.51 -10.82 6.03
C PRO A 116 18.81 -9.46 5.80
N CYS A 117 18.59 -9.05 4.55
CA CYS A 117 17.91 -7.80 4.19
C CYS A 117 16.55 -8.04 3.56
N CYS A 118 16.52 -8.77 2.45
CA CYS A 118 15.26 -9.06 1.75
C CYS A 118 14.62 -10.39 2.21
N ARG A 119 15.27 -11.12 3.11
CA ARG A 119 14.87 -12.44 3.63
C ARG A 119 14.67 -13.52 2.55
N ARG A 120 15.05 -13.26 1.29
CA ARG A 120 15.03 -14.25 0.19
C ARG A 120 16.01 -15.39 0.47
N PRO A 121 15.68 -16.65 0.15
CA PRO A 121 16.65 -17.73 0.23
C PRO A 121 17.89 -17.41 -0.61
N VAL A 122 19.07 -17.60 -0.03
CA VAL A 122 20.35 -17.49 -0.74
C VAL A 122 20.76 -18.88 -1.19
N GLU A 123 20.99 -19.05 -2.48
CA GLU A 123 21.64 -20.23 -3.04
C GLU A 123 23.08 -19.86 -3.40
N VAL A 124 24.05 -20.46 -2.70
CA VAL A 124 25.48 -20.22 -2.95
C VAL A 124 25.98 -21.28 -3.92
N THR A 125 26.10 -20.92 -5.20
CA THR A 125 26.69 -21.79 -6.23
C THR A 125 27.96 -21.14 -6.79
N VAL A 126 29.11 -21.78 -6.61
CA VAL A 126 30.39 -21.31 -7.15
C VAL A 126 30.54 -21.82 -8.58
N THR A 127 30.29 -20.96 -9.57
CA THR A 127 30.49 -21.28 -11.00
C THR A 127 31.32 -20.21 -11.69
N SER A 128 32.08 -20.60 -12.73
CA SER A 128 32.80 -19.66 -13.57
C SER A 128 31.80 -18.84 -14.41
N LEU A 129 31.73 -17.55 -14.09
CA LEU A 129 30.96 -16.48 -14.72
C LEU A 129 30.49 -16.74 -16.17
N SER A 130 29.18 -16.81 -16.36
CA SER A 130 28.56 -16.24 -17.56
C SER A 130 27.75 -15.02 -17.12
N ARG A 131 28.09 -13.85 -17.66
CA ARG A 131 27.35 -12.60 -17.39
C ARG A 131 25.98 -12.74 -18.05
N TRP A 132 24.92 -12.65 -17.25
CA TRP A 132 23.57 -12.48 -17.76
C TRP A 132 23.49 -11.12 -18.46
N GLN A 133 23.25 -11.11 -19.76
CA GLN A 133 22.99 -9.88 -20.51
C GLN A 133 21.48 -9.79 -20.70
N PRO A 134 20.80 -8.75 -20.19
CA PRO A 134 19.38 -8.58 -20.43
C PRO A 134 19.13 -8.45 -21.93
N ARG A 135 18.11 -9.16 -22.43
CA ARG A 135 17.64 -8.98 -23.80
C ARG A 135 17.08 -7.57 -23.93
N ARG A 136 17.69 -6.76 -24.78
CA ARG A 136 17.19 -5.40 -25.07
C ARG A 136 16.13 -5.46 -26.15
N ALA A 137 14.89 -5.18 -25.80
CA ALA A 137 13.94 -4.63 -26.77
C ALA A 137 14.48 -3.29 -27.27
N ARG A 138 14.33 -3.00 -28.57
CA ARG A 138 14.83 -1.76 -29.18
C ARG A 138 13.75 -0.67 -29.12
N GLY A 139 14.01 0.41 -28.37
CA GLY A 139 13.49 1.77 -28.57
C GLY A 139 12.04 2.06 -28.19
N ARG A 140 11.16 1.05 -28.04
CA ARG A 140 9.73 1.29 -27.73
C ARG A 140 9.53 1.63 -26.27
N ARG A 141 8.66 2.61 -26.00
CA ARG A 141 8.35 3.12 -24.66
C ARG A 141 6.84 3.20 -24.49
N ALA A 142 6.34 2.90 -23.30
CA ALA A 142 4.92 3.00 -23.00
C ALA A 142 4.65 3.59 -21.62
N PHE A 143 3.58 4.38 -21.53
CA PHE A 143 2.85 4.56 -20.28
C PHE A 143 1.99 3.33 -20.03
N VAL A 144 2.05 2.79 -18.82
CA VAL A 144 1.32 1.59 -18.43
C VAL A 144 0.45 1.91 -17.23
N VAL A 145 -0.82 1.53 -17.29
CA VAL A 145 -1.73 1.53 -16.14
C VAL A 145 -2.28 0.13 -15.95
N VAL A 146 -2.76 -0.18 -14.74
CA VAL A 146 -3.42 -1.46 -14.46
C VAL A 146 -4.79 -1.19 -13.86
N LEU A 147 -5.82 -1.82 -14.43
CA LEU A 147 -7.20 -1.72 -13.96
C LEU A 147 -7.74 -3.11 -13.63
N TRP A 148 -8.37 -3.27 -12.48
CA TRP A 148 -9.02 -4.53 -12.13
C TRP A 148 -10.37 -4.29 -11.46
N GLY A 149 -11.30 -5.21 -11.68
CA GLY A 149 -12.68 -5.10 -11.21
C GLY A 149 -13.47 -3.96 -11.86
N ALA A 150 -14.58 -3.60 -11.23
CA ALA A 150 -15.62 -2.76 -11.84
C ALA A 150 -15.81 -1.41 -11.12
N ASN A 151 -14.71 -0.77 -10.72
CA ASN A 151 -14.80 0.55 -10.07
C ASN A 151 -14.90 1.67 -11.12
N ALA A 152 -16.06 2.32 -11.19
CA ALA A 152 -16.32 3.43 -12.11
C ALA A 152 -15.35 4.61 -11.95
N GLY A 153 -14.88 4.87 -10.72
CA GLY A 153 -13.92 5.94 -10.41
C GLY A 153 -12.57 5.69 -11.05
N TYR A 154 -12.00 4.49 -10.87
CA TYR A 154 -10.75 4.11 -11.51
C TYR A 154 -10.86 4.07 -13.04
N ALA A 155 -11.99 3.60 -13.59
CA ALA A 155 -12.25 3.65 -15.02
C ALA A 155 -12.31 5.09 -15.56
N LEU A 156 -12.97 6.02 -14.86
CA LEU A 156 -13.02 7.43 -15.23
C LEU A 156 -11.64 8.10 -15.10
N GLY A 157 -10.90 7.81 -14.03
CA GLY A 157 -9.52 8.24 -13.85
C GLY A 157 -8.63 7.79 -15.01
N ALA A 158 -8.77 6.54 -15.46
CA ALA A 158 -8.03 6.01 -16.60
C ALA A 158 -8.39 6.68 -17.94
N LEU A 159 -9.66 7.01 -18.18
CA LEU A 159 -10.06 7.77 -19.38
C LEU A 159 -9.44 9.17 -19.39
N VAL A 160 -9.55 9.89 -18.27
CA VAL A 160 -9.00 11.25 -18.13
C VAL A 160 -7.47 11.23 -18.27
N LEU A 161 -6.80 10.27 -17.61
CA LEU A 161 -5.36 10.11 -17.70
C LEU A 161 -4.93 9.74 -19.14
N GLY A 162 -5.63 8.82 -19.80
CA GLY A 162 -5.32 8.43 -21.18
C GLY A 162 -5.44 9.58 -22.17
N LEU A 163 -6.48 10.40 -22.04
CA LEU A 163 -6.65 11.64 -22.81
C LEU A 163 -5.52 12.63 -22.52
N ARG A 164 -5.18 12.85 -21.24
CA ARG A 164 -4.12 13.79 -20.84
C ARG A 164 -2.74 13.36 -21.34
N LEU A 165 -2.42 12.07 -21.27
CA LEU A 165 -1.16 11.53 -21.79
C LEU A 165 -1.07 11.64 -23.31
N LYS A 166 -2.19 11.43 -24.02
CA LYS A 166 -2.24 11.61 -25.48
C LYS A 166 -2.00 13.06 -25.89
N GLU A 167 -2.48 14.03 -25.11
CA GLU A 167 -2.25 15.46 -25.33
C GLU A 167 -0.77 15.83 -25.09
N LEU A 168 -0.20 15.40 -23.96
CA LEU A 168 1.15 15.79 -23.54
C LEU A 168 2.26 15.04 -24.27
N SER A 169 2.03 13.77 -24.59
CA SER A 169 3.05 12.83 -25.04
C SER A 169 2.47 11.93 -26.16
N PRO A 170 2.04 12.49 -27.30
CA PRO A 170 1.28 11.77 -28.32
C PRO A 170 2.03 10.59 -28.95
N TYR A 171 3.36 10.63 -28.96
CA TYR A 171 4.22 9.64 -29.61
C TYR A 171 4.58 8.44 -28.73
N ILE A 172 4.33 8.52 -27.42
CA ILE A 172 4.58 7.41 -26.49
C ILE A 172 3.34 6.52 -26.45
N GLU A 173 3.55 5.21 -26.51
CA GLU A 173 2.46 4.24 -26.47
C GLU A 173 1.76 4.26 -25.10
N ARG A 174 0.48 3.89 -25.08
CA ARG A 174 -0.34 3.85 -23.86
C ARG A 174 -0.94 2.46 -23.77
N VAL A 175 -0.58 1.71 -22.75
CA VAL A 175 -1.02 0.32 -22.53
C VAL A 175 -1.80 0.25 -21.23
N MET A 176 -2.95 -0.40 -21.26
CA MET A 176 -3.70 -0.73 -20.05
C MET A 176 -3.68 -2.24 -19.88
N LEU A 177 -3.09 -2.68 -18.78
CA LEU A 177 -3.28 -4.03 -18.29
C LEU A 177 -4.65 -4.10 -17.60
N HIS A 178 -5.43 -5.13 -17.89
CA HIS A 178 -6.71 -5.32 -17.22
C HIS A 178 -6.99 -6.78 -16.89
N THR A 179 -7.77 -7.02 -15.83
CA THR A 179 -8.31 -8.35 -15.53
C THR A 179 -9.58 -8.62 -16.33
N ASP A 180 -9.99 -9.88 -16.39
CA ASP A 180 -11.17 -10.34 -17.14
C ASP A 180 -12.52 -10.00 -16.50
N ASP A 181 -12.50 -9.48 -15.25
CA ASP A 181 -13.68 -9.00 -14.52
C ASP A 181 -13.90 -7.48 -14.66
N VAL A 182 -13.11 -6.80 -15.49
CA VAL A 182 -13.37 -5.42 -15.89
C VAL A 182 -14.58 -5.39 -16.84
N PRO A 183 -15.63 -4.61 -16.55
CA PRO A 183 -16.85 -4.58 -17.35
C PRO A 183 -16.60 -4.26 -18.83
N ARG A 184 -17.32 -4.94 -19.73
CA ARG A 184 -17.15 -4.78 -21.17
C ARG A 184 -17.33 -3.33 -21.64
N ASN A 185 -18.35 -2.64 -21.13
CA ASN A 185 -18.58 -1.22 -21.45
C ASN A 185 -17.45 -0.31 -20.97
N TYR A 186 -16.68 -0.71 -19.95
CA TYR A 186 -15.48 0.05 -19.55
C TYR A 186 -14.39 -0.15 -20.58
N LEU A 187 -14.11 -1.41 -20.96
CA LEU A 187 -13.10 -1.75 -21.97
C LEU A 187 -13.40 -1.07 -23.32
N GLU A 188 -14.66 -1.05 -23.75
CA GLU A 188 -15.08 -0.35 -24.98
C GLU A 188 -14.75 1.15 -24.95
N ALA A 189 -14.98 1.82 -23.82
CA ALA A 189 -14.61 3.24 -23.66
C ALA A 189 -13.09 3.44 -23.56
N LEU A 190 -12.39 2.57 -22.83
CA LEU A 190 -10.96 2.67 -22.57
C LEU A 190 -10.11 2.38 -23.81
N GLY A 191 -10.59 1.51 -24.70
CA GLY A 191 -9.91 1.13 -25.95
C GLY A 191 -9.69 2.29 -26.93
N GLU A 192 -10.35 3.44 -26.73
CA GLU A 192 -10.11 4.66 -27.52
C GLU A 192 -8.77 5.33 -27.18
N PHE A 193 -8.29 5.17 -25.94
CA PHE A 193 -7.11 5.86 -25.43
C PHE A 193 -5.95 4.91 -25.11
N TRP A 194 -6.27 3.63 -24.86
CA TRP A 194 -5.34 2.62 -24.38
C TRP A 194 -5.30 1.40 -25.29
N GLN A 195 -4.09 0.86 -25.49
CA GLN A 195 -3.91 -0.50 -25.98
C GLN A 195 -4.22 -1.47 -24.83
N LEU A 196 -5.35 -2.18 -24.94
CA LEU A 196 -5.83 -3.07 -23.88
C LEU A 196 -5.10 -4.41 -23.94
N LYS A 197 -4.63 -4.89 -22.78
CA LYS A 197 -3.99 -6.19 -22.61
C LYS A 197 -4.54 -6.87 -21.37
N GLU A 198 -5.17 -8.03 -21.57
CA GLU A 198 -5.67 -8.83 -20.47
C GLU A 198 -4.51 -9.49 -19.71
N VAL A 199 -4.59 -9.52 -18.38
CA VAL A 199 -3.66 -10.19 -17.47
C VAL A 199 -4.42 -10.91 -16.37
N ASP A 200 -3.82 -11.98 -15.83
CA ASP A 200 -4.36 -12.68 -14.68
C ASP A 200 -4.29 -11.82 -13.41
N TYR A 201 -5.28 -12.00 -12.54
CA TYR A 201 -5.20 -11.49 -11.17
C TYR A 201 -3.99 -12.07 -10.44
N ILE A 202 -3.29 -11.21 -9.71
CA ILE A 202 -2.22 -11.64 -8.81
C ILE A 202 -2.65 -11.30 -7.38
N ASP A 203 -3.18 -12.30 -6.69
CA ASP A 203 -3.55 -12.18 -5.28
C ASP A 203 -2.33 -12.44 -4.40
N GLY A 204 -1.86 -11.39 -3.73
CA GLY A 204 -0.82 -11.53 -2.71
C GLY A 204 -1.33 -12.32 -1.51
N VAL A 205 -0.41 -13.04 -0.85
CA VAL A 205 -0.75 -13.71 0.41
C VAL A 205 -0.97 -12.71 1.54
N GLU A 206 -1.72 -13.12 2.55
CA GLU A 206 -2.14 -12.27 3.67
C GLU A 206 -0.97 -11.62 4.43
N ASP A 207 0.13 -12.34 4.61
CA ASP A 207 1.34 -11.90 5.30
C ASP A 207 2.04 -10.68 4.66
N LEU A 208 1.62 -10.28 3.45
CA LEU A 208 2.09 -9.06 2.78
C LEU A 208 1.29 -7.82 3.18
N TYR A 209 0.14 -7.98 3.82
CA TYR A 209 -0.80 -6.93 4.17
C TYR A 209 -0.84 -6.72 5.68
N VAL A 210 -0.84 -5.48 6.15
CA VAL A 210 -1.17 -5.17 7.56
C VAL A 210 -2.62 -5.56 7.89
N GLY A 211 -3.48 -5.61 6.87
CA GLY A 211 -4.79 -6.26 6.93
C GLY A 211 -5.31 -6.52 5.51
N LYS A 212 -5.60 -7.79 5.19
CA LYS A 212 -6.14 -8.20 3.88
C LYS A 212 -7.65 -7.89 3.79
N GLY A 213 -8.18 -7.62 2.60
CA GLY A 213 -9.57 -7.17 2.43
C GLY A 213 -9.71 -5.65 2.52
N ASN A 214 -8.73 -4.92 1.99
CA ASN A 214 -8.69 -3.46 2.05
C ASN A 214 -8.69 -2.85 0.63
N ILE A 215 -8.30 -1.58 0.50
CA ILE A 215 -8.20 -0.91 -0.81
C ILE A 215 -7.12 -1.50 -1.74
N PHE A 216 -6.21 -2.32 -1.20
CA PHE A 216 -5.09 -2.94 -1.92
C PHE A 216 -5.36 -4.38 -2.38
N ASP A 217 -6.59 -4.87 -2.28
CA ASP A 217 -6.96 -6.17 -2.82
C ASP A 217 -6.70 -6.24 -4.33
N GLY A 218 -5.90 -7.22 -4.76
CA GLY A 218 -5.46 -7.37 -6.15
C GLY A 218 -4.31 -6.45 -6.58
N VAL A 219 -3.73 -5.63 -5.69
CA VAL A 219 -2.72 -4.63 -6.07
C VAL A 219 -1.45 -5.22 -6.70
N PHE A 220 -1.10 -6.48 -6.39
CA PHE A 220 0.04 -7.16 -7.01
C PHE A 220 -0.19 -7.47 -8.49
N THR A 221 -1.40 -7.32 -9.03
CA THR A 221 -1.67 -7.38 -10.47
C THR A 221 -0.85 -6.34 -11.25
N LYS A 222 -0.43 -5.25 -10.59
CA LYS A 222 0.54 -4.27 -11.13
C LYS A 222 1.86 -4.90 -11.60
N LEU A 223 2.27 -6.03 -11.02
CA LEU A 223 3.47 -6.76 -11.44
C LEU A 223 3.41 -7.24 -12.89
N GLY A 224 2.19 -7.38 -13.46
CA GLY A 224 2.00 -7.69 -14.87
C GLY A 224 2.72 -6.74 -15.83
N ALA A 225 3.05 -5.51 -15.40
CA ALA A 225 3.84 -4.56 -16.19
C ALA A 225 5.23 -5.10 -16.61
N TRP A 226 5.81 -6.02 -15.83
CA TRP A 226 7.08 -6.66 -16.18
C TRP A 226 6.97 -7.66 -17.34
N THR A 227 5.76 -8.09 -17.72
CA THR A 227 5.55 -9.03 -18.83
C THR A 227 5.58 -8.37 -20.22
N LEU A 228 5.63 -7.04 -20.26
CA LEU A 228 5.58 -6.24 -21.50
C LEU A 228 6.93 -6.14 -22.21
N GLU A 229 7.57 -7.29 -22.46
CA GLU A 229 8.93 -7.41 -23.01
C GLU A 229 9.09 -6.85 -24.44
N GLU A 230 7.99 -6.47 -25.11
CA GLU A 230 8.04 -5.73 -26.37
C GLU A 230 8.44 -4.25 -26.23
N PHE A 231 8.50 -3.71 -25.00
CA PHE A 231 8.96 -2.37 -24.69
C PHE A 231 10.35 -2.39 -24.03
N GLU A 232 11.17 -1.39 -24.35
CA GLU A 232 12.47 -1.19 -23.71
C GLU A 232 12.30 -0.66 -22.28
N LYS A 233 11.38 0.29 -22.10
CA LYS A 233 11.03 0.86 -20.81
C LYS A 233 9.55 1.13 -20.74
N VAL A 234 8.97 0.94 -19.57
CA VAL A 234 7.60 1.32 -19.28
C VAL A 234 7.55 2.21 -18.05
N LEU A 235 6.69 3.22 -18.09
CA LEU A 235 6.37 4.06 -16.96
C LEU A 235 5.01 3.59 -16.43
N LEU A 236 5.04 2.79 -15.37
CA LEU A 236 3.86 2.31 -14.66
C LEU A 236 3.29 3.45 -13.79
N LEU A 237 2.01 3.73 -13.97
CA LEU A 237 1.30 4.84 -13.36
C LEU A 237 0.07 4.34 -12.60
N ASP A 238 -0.16 4.89 -11.41
CA ASP A 238 -1.45 4.73 -10.74
C ASP A 238 -2.53 5.56 -11.44
N LEU A 239 -3.79 5.13 -11.28
CA LEU A 239 -4.95 5.76 -11.92
C LEU A 239 -5.43 7.03 -11.21
N ASP A 240 -4.89 7.32 -10.03
CA ASP A 240 -5.19 8.48 -9.19
C ASP A 240 -4.10 9.56 -9.26
N ILE A 241 -3.54 9.77 -10.44
CA ILE A 241 -2.60 10.86 -10.72
C ILE A 241 -3.13 11.79 -11.82
N ILE A 242 -2.60 13.00 -11.88
CA ILE A 242 -2.78 13.91 -13.00
C ILE A 242 -1.44 14.51 -13.46
N PRO A 243 -1.00 14.22 -14.70
CA PRO A 243 0.15 14.90 -15.30
C PRO A 243 -0.16 16.37 -15.62
N LEU A 244 0.61 17.26 -15.01
CA LEU A 244 0.61 18.68 -15.31
C LEU A 244 1.55 19.01 -16.49
N ARG A 245 2.58 18.17 -16.71
CA ARG A 245 3.60 18.30 -17.77
C ARG A 245 3.88 16.96 -18.46
N ALA A 246 4.47 17.01 -19.65
CA ALA A 246 4.93 15.83 -20.38
C ALA A 246 5.98 15.05 -19.57
N MET A 247 5.84 13.73 -19.49
CA MET A 247 6.67 12.84 -18.67
C MET A 247 7.79 12.15 -19.46
N ASP A 248 8.01 12.56 -20.70
CA ASP A 248 8.94 11.92 -21.66
C ASP A 248 10.36 11.79 -21.09
N GLU A 249 10.81 12.80 -20.33
CA GLU A 249 12.15 12.83 -19.73
C GLU A 249 12.37 11.71 -18.71
N LEU A 250 11.32 11.19 -18.07
CA LEU A 250 11.44 10.09 -17.11
C LEU A 250 11.97 8.83 -17.79
N PHE A 251 11.73 8.62 -19.09
CA PHE A 251 12.26 7.48 -19.82
C PHE A 251 13.78 7.53 -20.03
N GLU A 252 14.44 8.66 -19.76
CA GLU A 252 15.90 8.79 -19.84
C GLU A 252 16.60 8.27 -18.56
N LEU A 253 15.87 8.08 -17.46
CA LEU A 253 16.43 7.58 -16.21
C LEU A 253 16.84 6.10 -16.32
N PRO A 254 17.86 5.66 -15.56
CA PRO A 254 18.15 4.24 -15.40
C PRO A 254 16.98 3.49 -14.70
N CYS A 255 16.74 2.24 -15.10
CA CYS A 255 15.72 1.39 -14.48
C CYS A 255 16.32 0.49 -13.39
N PRO A 256 15.58 0.21 -12.30
CA PRO A 256 14.27 0.77 -11.97
C PRO A 256 14.39 2.17 -11.34
N ALA A 257 13.37 3.03 -11.51
CA ALA A 257 13.30 4.34 -10.86
C ALA A 257 11.92 4.62 -10.26
N ALA A 258 11.88 5.21 -9.07
CA ALA A 258 10.66 5.62 -8.38
C ALA A 258 10.97 6.71 -7.34
N MET A 259 9.95 7.40 -6.84
CA MET A 259 10.14 8.39 -5.79
C MET A 259 10.37 7.67 -4.45
N VAL A 260 11.52 7.88 -3.81
CA VAL A 260 11.72 7.45 -2.41
C VAL A 260 10.79 8.25 -1.49
N ARG A 261 10.01 7.54 -0.67
CA ARG A 261 9.11 8.13 0.34
C ARG A 261 9.91 8.82 1.43
N GLY A 262 9.25 9.79 2.06
CA GLY A 262 9.85 10.64 3.07
C GLY A 262 10.23 11.99 2.48
N GLN A 263 11.14 12.67 3.17
CA GLN A 263 11.44 14.09 2.94
C GLN A 263 12.94 14.29 2.68
N GLY A 264 13.61 13.24 2.20
CA GLY A 264 15.01 13.27 1.81
C GLY A 264 15.23 14.12 0.55
N GLU A 265 16.45 14.63 0.40
CA GLU A 265 16.85 15.53 -0.69
C GLU A 265 17.56 14.80 -1.84
N THR A 266 17.35 13.49 -1.99
CA THR A 266 17.98 12.71 -3.06
C THR A 266 17.67 13.33 -4.41
N GLU A 267 18.70 13.56 -5.23
CA GLU A 267 18.54 14.28 -6.50
C GLU A 267 17.85 13.42 -7.55
N HIS A 268 17.21 14.06 -8.53
CA HIS A 268 16.56 13.36 -9.62
C HIS A 268 17.55 12.52 -10.43
N GLY A 269 17.25 11.22 -10.61
CA GLY A 269 18.09 10.27 -11.32
C GLY A 269 19.26 9.73 -10.50
N GLU A 270 19.47 10.21 -9.28
CA GLU A 270 20.51 9.68 -8.40
C GLU A 270 20.19 8.23 -8.00
N ARG A 271 21.23 7.43 -7.88
CA ARG A 271 21.13 6.07 -7.36
C ARG A 271 20.68 6.08 -5.90
N VAL A 272 19.64 5.32 -5.58
CA VAL A 272 19.14 5.16 -4.23
C VAL A 272 19.94 4.07 -3.50
N ASP A 273 20.37 4.40 -2.29
CA ASP A 273 20.93 3.44 -1.35
C ASP A 273 19.79 2.68 -0.65
N GLY A 274 19.51 1.45 -1.09
CA GLY A 274 18.45 0.60 -0.57
C GLY A 274 18.56 0.27 0.93
N ARG A 275 19.72 0.52 1.56
CA ARG A 275 19.90 0.39 3.02
C ARG A 275 18.95 1.28 3.80
N ARG A 276 18.66 2.46 3.25
CA ARG A 276 17.80 3.48 3.87
C ARG A 276 16.33 3.05 3.99
N PHE A 277 15.95 1.93 3.38
CA PHE A 277 14.60 1.37 3.53
C PHE A 277 14.44 0.53 4.79
N PHE A 278 15.53 0.19 5.48
CA PHE A 278 15.50 -0.69 6.64
C PHE A 278 15.95 0.06 7.89
N GLY A 279 15.28 -0.20 9.00
CA GLY A 279 15.67 0.30 10.33
C GLY A 279 16.97 -0.34 10.81
N GLY A 280 17.72 0.38 11.63
CA GLY A 280 18.94 -0.12 12.28
C GLY A 280 18.63 -1.01 13.48
N GLU A 281 19.66 -1.64 14.08
CA GLU A 281 19.54 -2.43 15.32
C GLU A 281 18.96 -1.61 16.50
N ASP A 282 19.19 -0.29 16.50
CA ASP A 282 18.77 0.63 17.56
C ASP A 282 17.28 1.03 17.48
N GLU A 283 16.59 0.65 16.40
CA GLU A 283 15.17 0.96 16.20
C GLU A 283 14.32 -0.01 17.04
N LYS A 284 13.94 0.44 18.26
CA LYS A 284 13.27 -0.42 19.27
C LYS A 284 11.98 -1.06 18.78
N ASP A 285 11.22 -0.34 17.98
CA ASP A 285 9.89 -0.78 17.56
C ASP A 285 9.94 -1.64 16.30
N TYR A 286 11.03 -1.59 15.52
CA TYR A 286 11.14 -2.30 14.25
C TYR A 286 12.59 -2.70 13.90
N PRO A 287 13.31 -3.41 14.79
CA PRO A 287 14.69 -3.79 14.53
C PRO A 287 14.71 -4.74 13.32
N TRP A 288 15.43 -4.35 12.27
CA TRP A 288 15.53 -5.11 11.00
C TRP A 288 14.24 -5.19 10.18
N GLY A 289 13.30 -4.29 10.41
CA GLY A 289 12.12 -4.15 9.58
C GLY A 289 12.21 -2.99 8.59
N GLN A 290 11.26 -2.93 7.66
CA GLN A 290 11.18 -1.87 6.67
C GLN A 290 10.61 -0.58 7.29
N THR A 291 11.39 0.49 7.28
CA THR A 291 11.03 1.82 7.82
C THR A 291 10.79 2.85 6.72
N GLY A 292 11.22 2.55 5.49
CA GLY A 292 11.10 3.42 4.33
C GLY A 292 10.70 2.68 3.08
N GLY A 293 10.91 3.27 1.91
CA GLY A 293 10.63 2.62 0.63
C GLY A 293 10.31 3.64 -0.45
N ILE A 294 9.92 3.16 -1.61
CA ILE A 294 9.44 3.96 -2.73
C ILE A 294 7.93 4.20 -2.64
N ASN A 295 7.44 5.23 -3.33
CA ASN A 295 6.03 5.36 -3.69
C ASN A 295 5.80 4.70 -5.05
N ALA A 296 4.86 3.78 -5.13
CA ALA A 296 4.59 3.02 -6.36
C ALA A 296 3.65 3.71 -7.36
N GLY A 297 3.23 4.96 -7.12
CA GLY A 297 2.33 5.68 -8.02
C GLY A 297 2.93 6.06 -9.36
N VAL A 298 4.26 6.17 -9.43
CA VAL A 298 5.04 6.39 -10.65
C VAL A 298 6.31 5.56 -10.56
N ILE A 299 6.40 4.52 -11.39
CA ILE A 299 7.56 3.61 -11.46
C ILE A 299 8.03 3.53 -12.91
N LEU A 300 9.29 3.86 -13.14
CA LEU A 300 9.96 3.50 -14.39
C LEU A 300 10.63 2.13 -14.21
N LEU A 301 10.34 1.20 -15.10
CA LEU A 301 10.92 -0.13 -15.09
C LEU A 301 11.30 -0.59 -16.50
N GLN A 302 12.25 -1.52 -16.55
CA GLN A 302 12.53 -2.29 -17.75
C GLN A 302 11.78 -3.63 -17.61
N PRO A 303 10.83 -3.95 -18.52
CA PRO A 303 10.14 -5.24 -18.49
C PRO A 303 11.12 -6.40 -18.62
N ASP A 304 10.86 -7.45 -17.85
CA ASP A 304 11.67 -8.67 -17.80
C ASP A 304 10.81 -9.82 -17.27
N GLY A 305 10.53 -10.80 -18.13
CA GLY A 305 9.64 -11.92 -17.82
C GLY A 305 10.17 -12.85 -16.72
N ASP A 306 11.49 -12.92 -16.53
CA ASP A 306 12.09 -13.75 -15.48
C ASP A 306 12.02 -13.05 -14.11
N VAL A 307 12.25 -11.73 -14.09
CA VAL A 307 11.98 -10.90 -12.90
C VAL A 307 10.49 -10.98 -12.51
N PHE A 308 9.57 -10.93 -13.49
CA PHE A 308 8.15 -11.14 -13.23
C PHE A 308 7.86 -12.50 -12.58
N LYS A 309 8.35 -13.60 -13.16
CA LYS A 309 8.11 -14.96 -12.62
C LYS A 309 8.62 -15.10 -11.20
N GLN A 310 9.78 -14.50 -10.91
CA GLN A 310 10.31 -14.48 -9.56
C GLN A 310 9.35 -13.72 -8.63
N MET A 311 8.98 -12.48 -8.98
CA MET A 311 8.11 -11.69 -8.12
C MET A 311 6.74 -12.35 -7.91
N HIS A 312 6.13 -12.86 -8.96
CA HIS A 312 4.88 -13.59 -8.91
C HIS A 312 4.96 -14.79 -7.96
N LYS A 313 6.03 -15.60 -8.04
CA LYS A 313 6.25 -16.72 -7.11
C LYS A 313 6.43 -16.25 -5.67
N GLU A 314 7.19 -15.19 -5.44
CA GLU A 314 7.41 -14.64 -4.10
C GLU A 314 6.09 -14.18 -3.46
N VAL A 315 5.26 -13.43 -4.18
CA VAL A 315 4.04 -12.84 -3.59
C VAL A 315 2.88 -13.82 -3.42
N THR A 316 2.88 -14.92 -4.17
CA THR A 316 1.81 -15.96 -4.11
C THR A 316 2.18 -17.17 -3.25
N CYS A 317 3.45 -17.35 -2.89
CA CYS A 317 3.89 -18.50 -2.10
C CYS A 317 3.70 -18.27 -0.60
N LYS A 318 2.65 -18.84 0.02
CA LYS A 318 2.24 -18.63 1.42
C LYS A 318 3.37 -18.58 2.46
N ASN A 319 4.39 -19.43 2.35
CA ASN A 319 5.46 -19.54 3.35
C ASN A 319 6.77 -18.90 2.87
N HIS A 320 6.70 -17.89 1.99
CA HIS A 320 7.91 -17.29 1.46
C HIS A 320 8.53 -16.33 2.50
N PRO A 321 9.83 -16.48 2.83
CA PRO A 321 10.44 -15.77 3.95
C PRO A 321 10.57 -14.25 3.74
N CYS A 322 10.36 -13.72 2.53
CA CYS A 322 10.42 -12.29 2.22
C CYS A 322 9.15 -11.50 2.59
N HIS A 323 8.14 -12.18 3.11
CA HIS A 323 6.87 -11.56 3.47
C HIS A 323 7.05 -10.69 4.70
N ILE A 324 6.72 -9.42 4.51
CA ILE A 324 6.70 -8.40 5.54
C ILE A 324 5.45 -7.59 5.22
N ALA A 325 4.54 -7.55 6.19
CA ALA A 325 3.28 -6.82 6.08
C ALA A 325 3.55 -5.33 5.86
N GLY A 326 2.91 -4.75 4.86
CA GLY A 326 3.05 -3.34 4.49
C GLY A 326 1.70 -2.62 4.41
N ASN A 327 1.73 -1.31 4.66
CA ASN A 327 0.56 -0.44 4.44
C ASN A 327 0.35 -0.13 2.96
N GLY A 328 1.39 -0.23 2.14
CA GLY A 328 1.26 -0.35 0.69
C GLY A 328 2.00 -1.62 0.27
N PRO A 329 1.31 -2.76 0.21
CA PRO A 329 1.96 -4.07 0.18
C PRO A 329 2.84 -4.25 -1.07
N GLU A 330 2.41 -3.74 -2.24
CA GLU A 330 3.20 -3.80 -3.47
C GLU A 330 4.38 -2.84 -3.46
N GLN A 331 4.19 -1.60 -2.99
CA GLN A 331 5.28 -0.62 -2.94
C GLN A 331 6.35 -1.05 -1.93
N ASP A 332 5.93 -1.59 -0.79
CA ASP A 332 6.84 -2.06 0.25
C ASP A 332 7.60 -3.29 -0.26
N TYR A 333 6.90 -4.25 -0.88
CA TYR A 333 7.51 -5.40 -1.54
C TYR A 333 8.53 -4.99 -2.62
N LEU A 334 8.16 -4.11 -3.56
CA LEU A 334 9.03 -3.64 -4.64
C LEU A 334 10.25 -2.87 -4.12
N SER A 335 10.08 -2.09 -3.06
CA SER A 335 11.18 -1.42 -2.36
C SER A 335 12.23 -2.43 -1.92
N ARG A 336 11.81 -3.52 -1.27
CA ARG A 336 12.70 -4.61 -0.81
C ARG A 336 13.23 -5.46 -1.95
N PHE A 337 12.46 -5.63 -3.02
CA PHE A 337 12.86 -6.42 -4.18
C PHE A 337 14.13 -5.87 -4.82
N PHE A 338 14.16 -4.56 -5.10
CA PHE A 338 15.30 -3.90 -5.74
C PHE A 338 16.24 -3.16 -4.77
N ALA A 339 16.09 -3.35 -3.45
CA ALA A 339 16.98 -2.71 -2.47
C ALA A 339 18.43 -3.18 -2.58
N ALA A 340 18.64 -4.46 -2.93
CA ALA A 340 19.95 -5.11 -2.97
C ALA A 340 20.34 -5.62 -4.37
N SER A 341 19.57 -5.28 -5.41
CA SER A 341 19.80 -5.76 -6.77
C SER A 341 21.03 -5.12 -7.41
N ASP A 342 21.59 -5.80 -8.41
CA ASP A 342 22.64 -5.23 -9.29
C ASP A 342 22.12 -4.00 -10.08
N THR A 343 20.80 -3.87 -10.17
CA THR A 343 20.06 -2.72 -10.72
C THR A 343 19.23 -2.06 -9.60
N PRO A 344 19.85 -1.25 -8.73
CA PRO A 344 19.15 -0.60 -7.63
C PRO A 344 18.22 0.50 -8.12
N TRP A 345 17.30 0.92 -7.26
CA TRP A 345 16.44 2.07 -7.50
C TRP A 345 17.21 3.34 -7.86
N HIS A 346 16.65 4.13 -8.76
CA HIS A 346 17.04 5.51 -9.02
C HIS A 346 15.89 6.45 -8.61
N GLN A 347 16.24 7.66 -8.17
CA GLN A 347 15.28 8.58 -7.60
C GLN A 347 14.47 9.30 -8.68
N ILE A 348 13.14 9.14 -8.63
CA ILE A 348 12.22 10.07 -9.31
C ILE A 348 11.96 11.24 -8.35
N SER A 349 12.15 12.48 -8.82
CA SER A 349 11.93 13.67 -8.00
C SER A 349 10.48 13.72 -7.53
N VAL A 350 10.26 14.32 -6.36
CA VAL A 350 8.92 14.60 -5.83
C VAL A 350 8.07 15.45 -6.78
N ALA A 351 8.68 16.23 -7.67
CA ALA A 351 7.99 16.96 -8.73
C ALA A 351 7.18 16.05 -9.66
N TRP A 352 7.60 14.80 -9.83
CA TRP A 352 7.00 13.80 -10.73
C TRP A 352 6.13 12.77 -9.99
N ASN A 353 5.91 12.94 -8.69
CA ASN A 353 5.00 12.12 -7.88
C ASN A 353 4.56 12.92 -6.63
N TYR A 354 3.98 14.10 -6.86
CA TYR A 354 3.68 15.07 -5.80
C TYR A 354 2.42 14.66 -5.03
N GLN A 355 2.59 14.14 -3.82
CA GLN A 355 1.48 13.75 -2.96
C GLN A 355 1.01 14.90 -2.07
N LEU A 356 -0.26 15.31 -2.20
CA LEU A 356 -0.82 16.46 -1.46
C LEU A 356 -0.73 16.27 0.07
N HIS A 357 -1.14 15.12 0.58
CA HIS A 357 -1.12 14.84 2.02
C HIS A 357 0.30 14.88 2.63
N GLN A 358 1.33 14.50 1.86
CA GLN A 358 2.74 14.60 2.28
C GLN A 358 3.23 16.04 2.40
N SER A 359 2.48 17.00 1.83
CA SER A 359 2.79 18.42 1.92
C SER A 359 2.44 18.99 3.28
N LEU A 360 1.36 18.51 3.92
CA LEU A 360 1.02 18.92 5.29
C LEU A 360 2.06 18.40 6.30
N PHE A 361 2.52 17.15 6.14
CA PHE A 361 3.66 16.62 6.92
C PHE A 361 4.97 17.38 6.67
N ALA A 362 5.16 17.95 5.48
CA ALA A 362 6.33 18.78 5.19
C ALA A 362 6.29 20.14 5.93
N ILE A 363 5.09 20.71 6.15
CA ILE A 363 4.90 21.89 7.01
C ILE A 363 5.34 21.57 8.44
N GLU A 364 4.86 20.45 9.00
CA GLU A 364 5.23 20.00 10.35
C GLU A 364 6.75 19.88 10.52
N ARG A 365 7.44 19.33 9.50
CA ARG A 365 8.91 19.22 9.54
C ARG A 365 9.63 20.55 9.43
N ALA A 366 9.16 21.48 8.60
CA ALA A 366 9.72 22.82 8.53
C ALA A 366 9.59 23.53 9.88
N VAL A 367 8.45 23.38 10.54
CA VAL A 367 8.18 23.89 11.88
C VAL A 367 9.09 23.22 12.93
N HIS A 368 9.21 21.89 12.93
CA HIS A 368 10.11 21.17 13.84
C HIS A 368 11.57 21.56 13.65
N TRP A 369 12.02 21.74 12.40
CA TRP A 369 13.38 22.20 12.11
C TRP A 369 13.60 23.62 12.64
N LYS A 370 12.64 24.52 12.42
CA LYS A 370 12.73 25.88 12.94
C LYS A 370 12.78 25.91 14.47
N ARG A 371 11.98 25.07 15.13
CA ARG A 371 12.07 24.87 16.59
C ARG A 371 13.47 24.42 17.00
N PHE A 372 14.01 23.39 16.35
CA PHE A 372 15.35 22.87 16.65
C PHE A 372 16.43 23.95 16.51
N VAL A 373 16.39 24.73 15.42
CA VAL A 373 17.32 25.83 15.17
C VAL A 373 17.21 26.91 16.25
N LEU A 374 15.99 27.27 16.67
CA LEU A 374 15.76 28.30 17.69
C LEU A 374 16.11 27.85 19.10
N SER A 375 15.95 26.56 19.41
CA SER A 375 16.24 26.01 20.75
C SER A 375 17.68 25.53 20.90
N SER A 376 18.48 25.55 19.84
CA SER A 376 19.85 25.04 19.86
C SER A 376 20.85 26.18 20.05
N ASP A 377 21.83 25.98 20.93
CA ASP A 377 22.96 26.90 21.13
C ASP A 377 23.98 26.89 19.97
N LYS A 378 23.69 26.18 18.87
CA LYS A 378 24.59 26.08 17.71
C LYS A 378 24.41 27.29 16.79
N GLU A 379 25.49 27.73 16.16
CA GLU A 379 25.41 28.66 15.05
C GLU A 379 24.95 27.93 13.78
N PHE A 380 23.88 28.44 13.18
CA PHE A 380 23.32 27.95 11.91
C PHE A 380 23.50 28.99 10.82
N SER A 381 23.81 28.54 9.61
CA SER A 381 23.91 29.43 8.45
C SER A 381 22.54 30.03 8.09
N HIS A 382 22.53 31.05 7.22
CA HIS A 382 21.27 31.58 6.71
C HIS A 382 20.46 30.49 5.98
N ALA A 383 21.12 29.65 5.18
CA ALA A 383 20.49 28.55 4.45
C ALA A 383 19.84 27.53 5.40
N ASP A 384 20.50 27.19 6.52
CA ASP A 384 19.94 26.30 7.54
C ASP A 384 18.70 26.91 8.19
N ARG A 385 18.74 28.21 8.51
CA ARG A 385 17.62 28.93 9.14
C ARG A 385 16.39 29.06 8.24
N THR A 386 16.60 29.03 6.93
CA THR A 386 15.54 29.12 5.92
C THR A 386 15.29 27.80 5.20
N TRP A 387 15.79 26.68 5.77
CA TRP A 387 15.64 25.37 5.14
C TRP A 387 14.16 24.98 5.04
N LEU A 388 13.80 24.39 3.90
CA LEU A 388 12.48 23.84 3.63
C LEU A 388 12.64 22.51 2.89
N PRO A 389 11.73 21.53 3.12
CA PRO A 389 11.70 20.32 2.30
C PRO A 389 11.54 20.66 0.81
N LEU A 390 12.14 19.86 -0.08
CA LEU A 390 12.09 20.10 -1.53
C LEU A 390 10.63 20.30 -2.04
N ARG A 391 9.68 19.54 -1.51
CA ARG A 391 8.25 19.64 -1.81
C ARG A 391 7.65 21.03 -1.56
N MET A 392 8.21 21.80 -0.63
CA MET A 392 7.81 23.19 -0.34
C MET A 392 8.58 24.23 -1.17
N ARG A 393 9.72 23.85 -1.77
CA ARG A 393 10.59 24.75 -2.53
C ARG A 393 10.37 24.70 -4.04
N ILE A 394 9.86 23.58 -4.54
CA ILE A 394 9.58 23.40 -5.97
C ILE A 394 8.52 24.41 -6.41
N GLY A 395 8.80 25.15 -7.49
CA GLY A 395 7.84 26.07 -8.06
C GLY A 395 6.62 25.34 -8.64
N LEU A 396 5.46 25.98 -8.61
CA LEU A 396 4.21 25.40 -9.13
C LEU A 396 4.34 24.87 -10.57
N GLU A 397 5.13 25.56 -11.42
CA GLU A 397 5.40 25.18 -12.82
C GLU A 397 6.40 24.03 -12.99
N GLU A 398 7.15 23.69 -11.94
CA GLU A 398 8.11 22.60 -11.97
C GLU A 398 7.44 21.26 -11.65
N ILE A 399 6.29 21.26 -10.96
CA ILE A 399 5.54 20.06 -10.63
C ILE A 399 4.97 19.44 -11.92
N GLY A 400 5.43 18.23 -12.22
CA GLY A 400 5.05 17.47 -13.40
C GLY A 400 3.84 16.56 -13.17
N VAL A 401 3.67 15.99 -11.97
CA VAL A 401 2.57 15.06 -11.64
C VAL A 401 2.09 15.28 -10.22
N VAL A 402 0.78 15.35 -10.03
CA VAL A 402 0.14 15.32 -8.70
C VAL A 402 -0.55 13.98 -8.50
N HIS A 403 -0.33 13.37 -7.33
CA HIS A 403 -0.82 12.04 -6.95
C HIS A 403 -1.77 12.14 -5.75
N PHE A 404 -2.99 11.65 -5.93
CA PHE A 404 -4.09 11.71 -4.96
C PHE A 404 -4.23 10.42 -4.16
N SER A 405 -3.23 10.07 -3.35
CA SER A 405 -3.21 8.79 -2.62
C SER A 405 -4.19 8.66 -1.43
N GLY A 406 -5.05 9.67 -1.18
CA GLY A 406 -6.09 9.62 -0.13
C GLY A 406 -7.38 8.94 -0.61
N GLU A 407 -8.39 8.83 0.24
CA GLU A 407 -9.67 8.20 -0.14
C GLU A 407 -10.48 9.02 -1.15
N VAL A 408 -10.36 10.35 -1.09
CA VAL A 408 -10.99 11.26 -2.05
C VAL A 408 -10.11 11.44 -3.26
N LYS A 409 -10.74 11.33 -4.42
CA LYS A 409 -10.09 11.33 -5.73
C LYS A 409 -10.82 12.32 -6.62
N LEU A 410 -10.14 12.79 -7.67
CA LEU A 410 -10.69 13.83 -8.54
C LEU A 410 -11.96 13.39 -9.30
N TRP A 411 -12.13 12.10 -9.58
CA TRP A 411 -13.37 11.60 -10.19
C TRP A 411 -14.62 11.78 -9.32
N HIS A 412 -14.47 12.04 -8.01
CA HIS A 412 -15.60 12.40 -7.15
C HIS A 412 -16.20 13.78 -7.47
N LEU A 413 -15.56 14.58 -8.35
CA LEU A 413 -16.17 15.77 -8.94
C LEU A 413 -17.39 15.43 -9.81
N LEU A 414 -17.38 14.27 -10.47
CA LEU A 414 -18.39 13.89 -11.47
C LEU A 414 -19.21 12.68 -11.05
N LEU A 415 -18.62 11.76 -10.29
CA LEU A 415 -19.31 10.55 -9.85
C LEU A 415 -20.07 10.81 -8.56
N LYS A 416 -21.38 10.50 -8.58
CA LYS A 416 -22.16 10.36 -7.36
C LYS A 416 -21.67 9.12 -6.61
N THR A 417 -21.08 9.29 -5.44
CA THR A 417 -20.82 8.18 -4.52
C THR A 417 -22.11 7.83 -3.81
N ALA A 418 -22.58 6.59 -3.96
CA ALA A 418 -23.62 6.08 -3.07
C ALA A 418 -23.04 5.97 -1.65
N PRO A 419 -23.81 6.33 -0.60
CA PRO A 419 -23.43 6.00 0.77
C PRO A 419 -23.21 4.49 0.87
N SER A 420 -22.06 4.06 1.35
CA SER A 420 -21.81 2.67 1.71
C SER A 420 -21.78 2.57 3.24
N ASP A 421 -22.14 1.43 3.82
CA ASP A 421 -21.85 1.18 5.25
C ASP A 421 -20.40 0.72 5.46
N ASP A 422 -19.64 0.55 4.38
CA ASP A 422 -18.27 0.07 4.40
C ASP A 422 -17.28 1.17 4.81
N ARG A 423 -16.95 1.20 6.10
CA ARG A 423 -15.95 2.10 6.71
C ARG A 423 -14.55 2.05 6.06
N ARG A 424 -14.21 1.05 5.24
CA ARG A 424 -12.86 0.91 4.61
C ARG A 424 -12.74 1.56 3.23
N ARG A 425 -13.86 1.93 2.61
CA ARG A 425 -13.93 2.63 1.32
C ARG A 425 -14.95 3.77 1.35
N ASN A 426 -15.35 4.15 2.56
CA ASN A 426 -16.42 5.09 2.75
C ASN A 426 -15.93 6.49 2.47
N VAL A 427 -16.31 6.99 1.30
CA VAL A 427 -16.54 8.41 1.20
C VAL A 427 -17.97 8.65 0.74
N SER A 428 -18.85 8.91 1.71
CA SER A 428 -20.15 9.50 1.40
C SER A 428 -19.88 10.96 1.05
N HIS A 429 -19.80 11.26 -0.24
CA HIS A 429 -19.89 12.64 -0.69
C HIS A 429 -21.36 12.98 -0.93
N GLU A 430 -21.83 14.07 -0.32
CA GLU A 430 -22.92 14.79 -0.93
C GLU A 430 -22.41 15.28 -2.28
N ALA A 431 -23.01 14.79 -3.36
CA ALA A 431 -22.73 15.27 -4.70
C ALA A 431 -23.21 16.73 -4.77
N ALA A 432 -22.39 17.67 -4.29
CA ALA A 432 -22.61 19.06 -4.58
C ALA A 432 -22.34 19.22 -6.07
N SER A 433 -23.41 19.36 -6.85
CA SER A 433 -23.38 19.65 -8.28
C SER A 433 -22.75 21.01 -8.63
N GLU A 434 -22.03 21.64 -7.69
CA GLU A 434 -21.60 23.05 -7.71
C GLU A 434 -20.19 23.27 -7.13
N TRP A 435 -19.33 22.24 -7.07
CA TRP A 435 -17.96 22.45 -6.63
C TRP A 435 -17.22 23.42 -7.57
N THR A 436 -16.72 24.54 -7.03
CA THR A 436 -15.63 25.30 -7.68
C THR A 436 -14.32 24.51 -7.59
N ASP A 437 -13.32 24.87 -8.39
CA ASP A 437 -12.02 24.19 -8.34
C ASP A 437 -11.33 24.40 -7.00
N GLU A 438 -11.39 25.61 -6.47
CA GLU A 438 -10.85 25.95 -5.15
C GLU A 438 -11.64 25.24 -4.04
N GLY A 439 -12.96 25.15 -4.16
CA GLY A 439 -13.81 24.47 -3.19
C GLY A 439 -13.50 22.98 -3.09
N PHE A 440 -13.35 22.30 -4.23
CA PHE A 440 -12.97 20.89 -4.23
C PHE A 440 -11.52 20.67 -3.80
N ALA A 441 -10.61 21.57 -4.18
CA ALA A 441 -9.22 21.52 -3.71
C ALA A 441 -9.14 21.68 -2.18
N GLU A 442 -9.88 22.61 -1.59
CA GLU A 442 -9.98 22.76 -0.14
C GLU A 442 -10.56 21.50 0.51
N TYR A 443 -11.58 20.90 -0.10
CA TYR A 443 -12.16 19.65 0.37
C TYR A 443 -11.19 18.46 0.30
N LEU A 444 -10.40 18.34 -0.77
CA LEU A 444 -9.33 17.34 -0.89
C LEU A 444 -8.27 17.48 0.20
N LEU A 445 -8.01 18.70 0.65
CA LEU A 445 -7.10 18.98 1.76
C LEU A 445 -7.77 18.73 3.11
N SER A 446 -9.08 19.02 3.26
CA SER A 446 -9.79 18.95 4.55
C SER A 446 -9.86 17.56 5.17
N ILE A 447 -9.78 16.52 4.34
CA ILE A 447 -9.73 15.13 4.80
C ILE A 447 -8.34 14.68 5.26
N GLN A 448 -7.30 15.47 5.01
CA GLN A 448 -5.92 15.09 5.29
C GLN A 448 -5.54 15.44 6.72
N ARG A 449 -4.73 14.58 7.35
CA ARG A 449 -4.10 14.89 8.64
C ARG A 449 -3.28 16.17 8.51
N GLY A 450 -3.42 17.06 9.49
CA GLY A 450 -2.76 18.36 9.51
C GLY A 450 -3.57 19.50 8.88
N HIS A 451 -4.72 19.24 8.25
CA HIS A 451 -5.56 20.33 7.73
C HIS A 451 -6.12 21.22 8.84
N ALA A 452 -6.71 20.63 9.88
CA ALA A 452 -7.21 21.37 11.04
C ALA A 452 -6.12 22.19 11.73
N LEU A 453 -4.87 21.70 11.73
CA LEU A 453 -3.71 22.38 12.29
C LEU A 453 -3.23 23.52 11.40
N TRP A 454 -2.85 23.22 10.16
CA TRP A 454 -2.08 24.15 9.35
C TRP A 454 -2.96 25.00 8.43
N VAL A 455 -4.04 24.42 7.91
CA VAL A 455 -4.88 25.04 6.87
C VAL A 455 -6.06 25.79 7.48
N ALA A 456 -6.93 25.10 8.24
CA ALA A 456 -8.12 25.71 8.84
C ALA A 456 -7.85 26.39 10.18
N ARG A 457 -6.75 26.03 10.84
CA ARG A 457 -6.39 26.47 12.20
C ARG A 457 -7.49 26.27 13.24
N THR A 458 -8.25 25.18 13.10
CA THR A 458 -9.36 24.79 13.99
C THR A 458 -8.96 23.72 15.00
N ALA A 459 -7.74 23.17 14.90
CA ALA A 459 -7.22 22.22 15.86
C ALA A 459 -7.10 22.84 17.27
N PRO A 460 -7.27 22.04 18.34
CA PRO A 460 -7.09 22.49 19.71
C PRO A 460 -5.62 22.82 20.01
N GLU A 461 -5.36 23.64 21.03
CA GLU A 461 -4.01 24.16 21.32
C GLU A 461 -3.02 23.04 21.66
N GLU A 462 -3.49 21.95 22.29
CA GLU A 462 -2.68 20.79 22.64
C GLU A 462 -2.02 20.15 21.41
N GLU A 463 -2.72 20.07 20.28
CA GLU A 463 -2.15 19.49 19.05
C GLU A 463 -1.01 20.36 18.49
N TYR A 464 -1.09 21.70 18.61
CA TYR A 464 0.04 22.55 18.25
C TYR A 464 1.22 22.38 19.19
N GLN A 465 0.97 22.15 20.48
CA GLN A 465 2.02 21.93 21.48
C GLN A 465 2.80 20.65 21.23
N GLU A 466 2.19 19.59 20.68
CA GLU A 466 2.89 18.39 20.23
C GLU A 466 3.97 18.71 19.18
N HIS A 467 3.70 19.70 18.33
CA HIS A 467 4.66 20.23 17.34
C HIS A 467 5.58 21.33 17.90
N GLY A 468 5.48 21.63 19.20
CA GLY A 468 6.21 22.71 19.88
C GLY A 468 5.80 24.11 19.44
N CYS A 469 4.55 24.27 19.04
CA CYS A 469 3.95 25.53 18.63
C CYS A 469 2.90 26.00 19.63
N VAL A 470 2.62 27.30 19.61
CA VAL A 470 1.48 27.90 20.30
C VAL A 470 0.72 28.79 19.33
N VAL A 471 -0.61 28.74 19.36
CA VAL A 471 -1.45 29.65 18.56
C VAL A 471 -2.04 30.73 19.45
N LYS A 472 -1.76 32.00 19.15
CA LYS A 472 -2.32 33.16 19.88
C LYS A 472 -2.94 34.12 18.89
N ASN A 473 -4.23 34.41 19.04
CA ASN A 473 -4.97 35.31 18.16
C ASN A 473 -4.82 34.95 16.66
N GLY A 474 -4.85 33.65 16.34
CA GLY A 474 -4.71 33.13 14.97
C GLY A 474 -3.29 33.15 14.41
N ARG A 475 -2.27 33.56 15.20
CA ARG A 475 -0.85 33.54 14.82
C ARG A 475 -0.15 32.34 15.42
N VAL A 476 0.74 31.71 14.66
CA VAL A 476 1.52 30.53 15.03
C VAL A 476 2.90 30.97 15.53
N PHE A 477 3.23 30.59 16.75
CA PHE A 477 4.52 30.87 17.38
C PHE A 477 5.31 29.58 17.59
N VAL A 478 6.62 29.64 17.33
CA VAL A 478 7.60 28.61 17.72
C VAL A 478 8.56 29.26 18.70
N ALA A 479 8.57 28.79 19.94
CA ALA A 479 9.11 29.54 21.08
C ALA A 479 8.48 30.95 21.11
N ASP A 480 9.30 32.01 21.08
CA ASP A 480 8.82 33.40 21.04
C ASP A 480 8.78 34.02 19.63
N GLN A 481 9.14 33.25 18.60
CA GLN A 481 9.14 33.75 17.21
C GLN A 481 7.79 33.50 16.54
N ASP A 482 7.20 34.56 15.97
CA ASP A 482 6.06 34.41 15.06
C ASP A 482 6.50 33.84 13.72
N VAL A 483 5.96 32.66 13.39
CA VAL A 483 6.23 31.93 12.13
C VAL A 483 5.01 31.90 11.21
N THR A 484 3.95 32.66 11.53
CA THR A 484 2.67 32.69 10.80
C THR A 484 2.87 32.89 9.30
N ARG A 485 3.73 33.83 8.91
CA ARG A 485 4.00 34.12 7.50
C ARG A 485 4.59 32.93 6.73
N ASP A 486 5.48 32.17 7.36
CA ASP A 486 6.12 31.01 6.73
C ASP A 486 5.10 29.87 6.58
N VAL A 487 4.28 29.65 7.61
CA VAL A 487 3.19 28.67 7.58
C VAL A 487 2.15 29.04 6.53
N ASP A 488 1.68 30.29 6.51
CA ASP A 488 0.71 30.79 5.51
C ASP A 488 1.23 30.61 4.10
N TRP A 489 2.50 30.93 3.86
CA TRP A 489 3.11 30.77 2.55
C TRP A 489 3.16 29.29 2.13
N MET A 490 3.58 28.38 3.01
CA MET A 490 3.59 26.95 2.72
C MET A 490 2.18 26.40 2.46
N VAL A 491 1.20 26.79 3.28
CA VAL A 491 -0.22 26.40 3.09
C VAL A 491 -0.73 26.88 1.74
N GLU A 492 -0.44 28.13 1.38
CA GLU A 492 -0.84 28.71 0.11
C GLU A 492 -0.21 27.95 -1.08
N GLN A 493 1.05 27.54 -0.98
CA GLN A 493 1.67 26.66 -1.99
C GLN A 493 0.88 25.35 -2.14
N VAL A 494 0.53 24.68 -1.03
CA VAL A 494 -0.24 23.42 -1.10
C VAL A 494 -1.62 23.63 -1.73
N LYS A 495 -2.30 24.73 -1.38
CA LYS A 495 -3.59 25.10 -1.98
C LYS A 495 -3.47 25.35 -3.48
N GLN A 496 -2.45 26.09 -3.92
CA GLN A 496 -2.22 26.35 -5.35
C GLN A 496 -1.97 25.07 -6.13
N VAL A 497 -1.19 24.13 -5.59
CA VAL A 497 -0.98 22.81 -6.23
C VAL A 497 -2.28 22.03 -6.33
N ALA A 498 -3.05 21.95 -5.25
CA ALA A 498 -4.34 21.25 -5.23
C ALA A 498 -5.33 21.86 -6.23
N THR A 499 -5.48 23.18 -6.24
CA THR A 499 -6.37 23.92 -7.16
C THR A 499 -5.94 23.73 -8.61
N ARG A 500 -4.64 23.88 -8.92
CA ARG A 500 -4.13 23.66 -10.29
C ARG A 500 -4.42 22.24 -10.78
N ALA A 501 -4.18 21.24 -9.93
CA ALA A 501 -4.41 19.85 -10.30
C ALA A 501 -5.91 19.56 -10.52
N THR A 502 -6.79 20.12 -9.69
CA THR A 502 -8.25 20.07 -9.86
C THR A 502 -8.68 20.73 -11.17
N GLN A 503 -8.20 21.93 -11.47
CA GLN A 503 -8.49 22.66 -12.73
C GLN A 503 -8.08 21.85 -13.97
N VAL A 504 -6.84 21.32 -13.97
CA VAL A 504 -6.34 20.52 -15.11
C VAL A 504 -7.18 19.26 -15.30
N TRP A 505 -7.50 18.56 -14.22
CA TRP A 505 -8.31 17.34 -14.31
C TRP A 505 -9.74 17.65 -14.77
N ARG A 506 -10.39 18.68 -14.22
CA ARG A 506 -11.74 19.10 -14.62
C ARG A 506 -11.76 19.43 -16.11
N LYS A 507 -10.80 20.22 -16.60
CA LYS A 507 -10.69 20.55 -18.02
C LYS A 507 -10.58 19.31 -18.90
N CYS A 508 -9.77 18.32 -18.50
CA CYS A 508 -9.65 17.06 -19.22
C CYS A 508 -10.96 16.26 -19.21
N ALA A 509 -11.64 16.21 -18.06
CA ALA A 509 -12.91 15.53 -17.91
C ALA A 509 -14.05 16.20 -18.71
N GLU A 510 -14.12 17.54 -18.72
CA GLU A 510 -15.05 18.30 -19.56
C GLU A 510 -14.79 18.07 -21.05
N SER A 511 -13.51 18.03 -21.46
CA SER A 511 -13.15 17.68 -22.84
C SER A 511 -13.60 16.26 -23.21
N LEU A 512 -13.45 15.30 -22.30
CA LEU A 512 -13.93 13.93 -22.48
C LEU A 512 -15.46 13.90 -22.61
N LEU A 513 -16.17 14.59 -21.71
CA LEU A 513 -17.63 14.68 -21.72
C LEU A 513 -18.18 15.38 -22.96
N GLY A 514 -17.45 16.35 -23.53
CA GLY A 514 -17.81 17.01 -24.78
C GLY A 514 -17.86 16.05 -25.98
N VAL A 515 -17.07 14.97 -25.94
CA VAL A 515 -17.05 13.93 -26.98
C VAL A 515 -17.95 12.74 -26.60
N ARG A 516 -18.01 12.41 -25.31
CA ARG A 516 -18.74 11.26 -24.75
C ARG A 516 -19.62 11.70 -23.56
N PRO A 517 -20.75 12.38 -23.82
CA PRO A 517 -21.56 12.98 -22.76
C PRO A 517 -22.20 11.97 -21.80
N ASP A 518 -22.37 10.72 -22.24
CA ASP A 518 -22.99 9.64 -21.49
C ASP A 518 -21.99 8.73 -20.77
N VAL A 519 -20.66 8.95 -20.92
CA VAL A 519 -19.65 8.02 -20.38
C VAL A 519 -19.73 7.86 -18.87
N VAL A 520 -20.03 8.92 -18.13
CA VAL A 520 -20.16 8.85 -16.67
C VAL A 520 -21.35 7.98 -16.27
N GLU A 521 -22.49 8.12 -16.93
CA GLU A 521 -23.67 7.27 -16.70
C GLU A 521 -23.39 5.81 -17.09
N GLN A 522 -22.72 5.59 -18.23
CA GLN A 522 -22.31 4.26 -18.67
C GLN A 522 -21.39 3.59 -17.65
N LEU A 523 -20.38 4.31 -17.13
CA LEU A 523 -19.47 3.77 -16.12
C LEU A 523 -20.19 3.43 -14.81
N GLN A 524 -21.21 4.21 -14.42
CA GLN A 524 -22.03 3.90 -13.25
C GLN A 524 -22.96 2.68 -13.43
N ARG A 525 -23.09 2.15 -14.65
CA ARG A 525 -23.86 0.94 -14.98
C ARG A 525 -22.94 -0.12 -15.60
N PRO A 526 -22.06 -0.75 -14.79
CA PRO A 526 -21.15 -1.77 -15.28
C PRO A 526 -21.92 -2.96 -15.88
N GLN A 527 -21.56 -3.35 -17.10
CA GLN A 527 -22.14 -4.52 -17.77
C GLN A 527 -21.49 -5.81 -17.26
N VAL A 528 -22.33 -6.80 -16.97
CA VAL A 528 -21.92 -8.16 -16.64
C VAL A 528 -22.24 -9.12 -17.79
N PRO A 529 -21.58 -10.28 -17.91
CA PRO A 529 -21.94 -11.30 -18.89
C PRO A 529 -23.42 -11.72 -18.78
N GLU A 530 -24.02 -12.10 -19.91
CA GLU A 530 -25.43 -12.47 -19.98
C GLU A 530 -25.77 -13.61 -19.00
N GLY A 531 -26.89 -13.48 -18.29
CA GLY A 531 -27.35 -14.46 -17.31
C GLY A 531 -26.64 -14.42 -15.96
N CYS A 532 -25.66 -13.53 -15.76
CA CYS A 532 -25.00 -13.35 -14.47
C CYS A 532 -25.74 -12.32 -13.59
N LEU A 533 -25.52 -12.43 -12.27
CA LEU A 533 -26.03 -11.46 -11.30
C LEU A 533 -25.36 -10.09 -11.46
N GLU A 534 -26.13 -9.02 -11.28
CA GLU A 534 -25.62 -7.64 -11.32
C GLU A 534 -24.65 -7.38 -10.16
N LEU A 535 -23.71 -6.47 -10.38
CA LEU A 535 -22.79 -6.01 -9.33
C LEU A 535 -23.57 -5.33 -8.19
N GLY A 536 -23.12 -5.53 -6.96
CA GLY A 536 -23.82 -5.06 -5.77
C GLY A 536 -24.96 -5.97 -5.30
N THR A 537 -25.33 -7.01 -6.06
CA THR A 537 -26.34 -7.99 -5.64
C THR A 537 -25.89 -8.72 -4.38
N GLY A 538 -26.74 -8.70 -3.34
CA GLY A 538 -26.56 -9.52 -2.14
C GLY A 538 -26.76 -11.00 -2.46
N VAL A 539 -25.83 -11.84 -2.02
CA VAL A 539 -25.81 -13.28 -2.28
C VAL A 539 -25.43 -14.05 -1.02
N GLU A 540 -25.69 -15.34 -1.03
CA GLU A 540 -25.05 -16.28 -0.13
C GLU A 540 -24.15 -17.20 -0.94
N VAL A 541 -22.94 -17.41 -0.43
CA VAL A 541 -21.92 -18.23 -1.07
C VAL A 541 -21.65 -19.44 -0.19
N SER A 542 -21.76 -20.64 -0.76
CA SER A 542 -21.42 -21.86 -0.04
C SER A 542 -19.90 -21.92 0.18
N TYR A 543 -19.50 -22.08 1.44
CA TYR A 543 -18.11 -22.17 1.86
C TYR A 543 -17.90 -23.47 2.65
N THR A 544 -16.91 -24.26 2.27
CA THR A 544 -16.61 -25.54 2.92
C THR A 544 -15.37 -25.38 3.77
N MET A 545 -15.54 -25.40 5.10
CA MET A 545 -14.42 -25.28 6.01
C MET A 545 -13.53 -26.53 5.94
N PRO A 546 -12.21 -26.38 5.76
CA PRO A 546 -11.29 -27.51 5.80
C PRO A 546 -11.27 -28.11 7.21
N GLY A 547 -11.35 -29.44 7.31
CA GLY A 547 -11.35 -30.14 8.59
C GLY A 547 -11.65 -31.62 8.44
N ARG A 548 -11.50 -32.38 9.54
CA ARG A 548 -11.76 -33.83 9.60
C ARG A 548 -13.20 -34.19 9.23
N PHE A 549 -14.12 -33.24 9.40
CA PHE A 549 -15.51 -33.29 8.95
C PHE A 549 -15.83 -31.97 8.25
N PRO A 550 -15.74 -31.88 6.91
CA PRO A 550 -15.97 -30.64 6.19
C PRO A 550 -17.41 -30.18 6.41
N LEU A 551 -17.57 -28.99 6.99
CA LEU A 551 -18.87 -28.36 7.19
C LEU A 551 -19.05 -27.28 6.13
N THR A 552 -20.03 -27.46 5.25
CA THR A 552 -20.45 -26.43 4.30
C THR A 552 -21.42 -25.48 4.98
N ARG A 553 -21.14 -24.18 4.94
CA ARG A 553 -22.01 -23.11 5.43
C ARG A 553 -22.31 -22.14 4.30
N MET A 554 -23.50 -21.56 4.32
CA MET A 554 -23.83 -20.42 3.47
C MET A 554 -23.37 -19.15 4.18
N MET A 555 -22.56 -18.34 3.50
CA MET A 555 -22.05 -17.08 4.03
C MET A 555 -22.55 -15.93 3.18
N ARG A 556 -23.09 -14.89 3.81
CA ARG A 556 -23.55 -13.70 3.10
C ARG A 556 -22.39 -12.93 2.48
N ALA A 557 -22.59 -12.50 1.25
CA ALA A 557 -21.63 -11.75 0.47
C ALA A 557 -22.35 -10.83 -0.52
N GLN A 558 -21.59 -10.01 -1.22
CA GLN A 558 -22.05 -9.14 -2.29
C GLN A 558 -21.22 -9.37 -3.54
N VAL A 559 -21.87 -9.45 -4.71
CA VAL A 559 -21.18 -9.55 -6.01
C VAL A 559 -20.39 -8.27 -6.28
N GLN A 560 -19.09 -8.39 -6.51
CA GLN A 560 -18.18 -7.27 -6.80
C GLN A 560 -17.72 -7.23 -8.26
N GLY A 561 -17.72 -8.38 -8.93
CA GLY A 561 -17.26 -8.53 -10.30
C GLY A 561 -17.74 -9.86 -10.88
N VAL A 562 -17.69 -9.97 -12.20
CA VAL A 562 -18.01 -11.20 -12.92
C VAL A 562 -16.94 -11.41 -13.98
N HIS A 563 -16.24 -12.53 -13.89
CA HIS A 563 -15.23 -12.97 -14.86
C HIS A 563 -15.86 -13.28 -16.21
N ALA A 564 -15.07 -13.22 -17.29
CA ALA A 564 -15.55 -13.53 -18.65
C ALA A 564 -16.15 -14.94 -18.79
N ASN A 565 -15.72 -15.88 -17.93
CA ASN A 565 -16.25 -17.25 -17.86
C ASN A 565 -17.52 -17.41 -17.01
N GLY A 566 -18.11 -16.31 -16.53
CA GLY A 566 -19.33 -16.29 -15.72
C GLY A 566 -19.13 -16.59 -14.23
N LYS A 567 -17.90 -16.80 -13.77
CA LYS A 567 -17.61 -16.92 -12.32
C LYS A 567 -17.65 -15.57 -11.63
N TYR A 568 -17.94 -15.59 -10.34
CA TYR A 568 -18.12 -14.37 -9.56
C TYR A 568 -16.85 -13.99 -8.78
N VAL A 569 -16.67 -12.68 -8.60
CA VAL A 569 -15.91 -12.09 -7.51
C VAL A 569 -16.92 -11.64 -6.46
N VAL A 570 -16.79 -12.13 -5.24
CA VAL A 570 -17.73 -11.86 -4.15
C VAL A 570 -16.99 -11.30 -2.95
N ARG A 571 -17.64 -10.42 -2.19
CA ARG A 571 -17.12 -9.88 -0.93
C ARG A 571 -18.05 -10.25 0.22
N TYR A 572 -17.55 -10.97 1.21
CA TYR A 572 -18.28 -11.42 2.38
C TYR A 572 -18.67 -10.26 3.30
N GLU A 573 -19.90 -10.28 3.85
CA GLU A 573 -20.39 -9.24 4.78
C GLU A 573 -19.69 -9.28 6.15
N ARG A 574 -19.22 -10.46 6.57
CA ARG A 574 -18.41 -10.64 7.77
C ARG A 574 -17.00 -11.04 7.36
N GLY A 575 -16.04 -10.16 7.56
CA GLY A 575 -14.63 -10.45 7.39
C GLY A 575 -14.15 -11.49 8.42
N GLY A 576 -13.38 -12.47 7.96
CA GLY A 576 -12.47 -13.27 8.80
C GLY A 576 -11.02 -12.84 8.55
N GLU A 577 -10.05 -13.54 9.15
CA GLU A 577 -8.60 -13.31 8.96
C GLU A 577 -8.20 -13.31 7.46
N TRP A 578 -8.82 -14.18 6.67
CA TRP A 578 -8.48 -14.55 5.28
C TRP A 578 -8.71 -13.49 4.18
N GLY A 579 -9.13 -12.27 4.53
CA GLY A 579 -9.66 -11.27 3.60
C GLY A 579 -11.16 -11.45 3.33
N ASP A 580 -11.83 -10.39 2.90
CA ASP A 580 -13.28 -10.38 2.67
C ASP A 580 -13.66 -10.74 1.23
N THR A 581 -12.70 -10.81 0.29
CA THR A 581 -12.98 -11.05 -1.13
C THR A 581 -12.56 -12.46 -1.59
N GLU A 582 -13.48 -13.20 -2.22
CA GLU A 582 -13.19 -14.46 -2.92
C GLU A 582 -13.39 -14.27 -4.44
N ARG A 583 -12.42 -14.72 -5.24
CA ARG A 583 -12.44 -14.67 -6.71
C ARG A 583 -12.72 -16.04 -7.30
N GLN A 584 -13.10 -16.09 -8.58
CA GLN A 584 -13.34 -17.34 -9.31
C GLN A 584 -14.43 -18.22 -8.65
N VAL A 585 -15.41 -17.61 -7.97
CA VAL A 585 -16.49 -18.34 -7.31
C VAL A 585 -17.44 -18.93 -8.35
N CYS A 586 -17.54 -20.25 -8.35
CA CYS A 586 -18.42 -20.97 -9.28
C CYS A 586 -19.89 -20.55 -9.08
N PRO A 587 -20.67 -20.32 -10.15
CA PRO A 587 -22.09 -19.98 -10.05
C PRO A 587 -22.91 -20.96 -9.20
N SER A 588 -22.56 -22.25 -9.19
CA SER A 588 -23.25 -23.26 -8.37
C SER A 588 -23.06 -23.07 -6.86
N ARG A 589 -22.09 -22.26 -6.43
CA ARG A 589 -21.88 -21.89 -5.03
C ARG A 589 -22.68 -20.65 -4.62
N VAL A 590 -23.25 -19.91 -5.57
CA VAL A 590 -23.86 -18.60 -5.34
C VAL A 590 -25.38 -18.72 -5.38
N ARG A 591 -26.04 -18.22 -4.34
CA ARG A 591 -27.50 -18.08 -4.25
C ARG A 591 -27.82 -16.60 -4.08
N ALA A 592 -28.63 -16.02 -4.97
CA ALA A 592 -29.11 -14.65 -4.79
C ALA A 592 -29.97 -14.55 -3.52
N LEU A 593 -29.72 -13.52 -2.71
CA LEU A 593 -30.65 -13.18 -1.63
C LEU A 593 -31.89 -12.58 -2.29
N GLU A 594 -33.06 -13.14 -1.99
CA GLU A 594 -34.31 -12.50 -2.38
C GLU A 594 -34.31 -11.09 -1.79
N LYS A 595 -34.53 -10.07 -2.63
CA LYS A 595 -34.82 -8.72 -2.13
C LYS A 595 -36.04 -8.89 -1.22
N LEU A 596 -35.86 -8.79 0.08
CA LEU A 596 -36.97 -8.69 1.02
C LEU A 596 -37.79 -7.50 0.56
N ASN A 597 -38.94 -7.76 -0.08
CA ASN A 597 -39.94 -6.77 -0.46
C ASN A 597 -40.65 -6.25 0.81
N GLY A 598 -39.87 -5.78 1.77
CA GLY A 598 -40.33 -5.24 3.04
C GLY A 598 -39.70 -3.87 3.22
N ASP A 599 -40.55 -2.85 3.18
CA ASP A 599 -40.28 -1.52 3.71
C ASP A 599 -39.46 -1.61 5.02
N PRO A 600 -38.20 -1.12 5.05
CA PRO A 600 -37.34 -1.19 6.23
C PRO A 600 -37.95 -0.50 7.47
N SER A 601 -38.99 0.33 7.29
CA SER A 601 -39.69 1.00 8.39
C SER A 601 -40.64 0.09 9.20
N LYS A 602 -40.82 -1.19 8.82
CA LYS A 602 -41.71 -2.13 9.52
C LYS A 602 -41.02 -3.27 10.27
N ALA A 603 -39.69 -3.36 10.25
CA ALA A 603 -38.95 -4.40 10.96
C ALA A 603 -38.53 -3.97 12.38
N THR A 604 -39.49 -3.54 13.21
CA THR A 604 -39.32 -3.46 14.66
C THR A 604 -40.61 -3.88 15.36
N ALA A 605 -40.81 -5.18 15.51
CA ALA A 605 -41.49 -5.81 16.64
C ALA A 605 -41.49 -7.33 16.41
N GLU A 606 -41.06 -8.08 17.43
CA GLU A 606 -41.17 -9.54 17.59
C GLU A 606 -40.05 -10.41 16.97
N SER A 607 -38.92 -10.47 17.67
CA SER A 607 -38.35 -11.73 18.21
C SER A 607 -37.38 -11.46 19.34
#